data_AF-A0A259KI67-F1
#
_entry.id   AF-A0A259KI67-F1
#
_cell.length_a   1.000
_cell.length_b   1.000
_cell.length_c   1.000
_cell.angle_alpha   90.00
_cell.angle_beta   90.00
_cell.angle_gamma   90.00
#
_symmetry.space_group_name_H-M   'P 1'
#
loop_
_entity.id
_entity.type
_entity.pdbx_description
1 polymer ?
#
loop_
_entity_poly.entity_id
_entity_poly.type
_entity_poly.pdbx_seq_one_letter_code
_entity_poly.pdbx_strand_id
1 'polypeptide(L)'
;MSPRLARRALALGSRLLARSAVLASQPDKRQHVACSFVIYIALSVIAPVTVALALTLLVGLVKEVWDKYFGTGFCYYDLLSNCVGVGLAVPFGLLINASIRT
;
A
#
# COMPACT_ATOMS: atom_id res chain seq x y z
N MET A 1 25.56 6.50 -16.58
CA MET A 1 24.76 5.53 -15.78
C MET A 1 25.31 4.12 -16.01
N SER A 2 25.69 3.38 -14.98
CA SER A 2 26.38 2.07 -15.16
C SER A 2 25.41 0.97 -15.64
N PRO A 3 25.77 0.15 -16.64
CA PRO A 3 24.92 -0.92 -17.17
C PRO A 3 24.58 -2.00 -16.13
N ARG A 4 25.33 -2.08 -15.02
CA ARG A 4 25.02 -2.98 -13.90
C ARG A 4 23.84 -2.48 -13.05
N LEU A 5 23.71 -1.16 -12.88
CA LEU A 5 22.60 -0.53 -12.17
C LEU A 5 21.28 -0.69 -12.94
N ALA A 6 21.30 -0.48 -14.25
CA ALA A 6 20.14 -0.67 -15.11
C ALA A 6 19.60 -2.11 -15.06
N ARG A 7 20.47 -3.12 -15.14
CA ARG A 7 20.08 -4.54 -15.02
C ARG A 7 19.49 -4.90 -13.66
N ARG A 8 20.03 -4.33 -12.58
CA ARG A 8 19.49 -4.53 -11.21
C ARG A 8 18.11 -3.88 -11.06
N ALA A 9 17.93 -2.67 -11.58
CA ALA A 9 16.64 -1.99 -11.56
C ALA A 9 15.59 -2.76 -12.37
N LEU A 10 15.94 -3.25 -13.57
CA LEU A 10 15.04 -4.07 -14.39
C LEU A 10 14.64 -5.38 -13.69
N ALA A 11 15.61 -6.06 -13.08
CA ALA A 11 15.38 -7.30 -12.36
C ALA A 11 14.53 -7.09 -11.08
N LEU A 12 14.68 -5.95 -10.41
CA LEU A 12 13.82 -5.59 -9.28
C LEU A 12 12.40 -5.28 -9.76
N GLY A 13 12.27 -4.51 -10.85
CA GLY A 13 10.99 -4.17 -11.45
C GLY A 13 10.19 -5.40 -11.89
N SER A 14 10.85 -6.36 -12.56
CA SER A 14 10.18 -7.60 -12.98
C SER A 14 9.73 -8.46 -11.79
N ARG A 15 10.52 -8.53 -10.72
CA ARG A 15 10.15 -9.22 -9.48
C ARG A 15 8.97 -8.56 -8.77
N LEU A 16 8.92 -7.23 -8.75
CA LEU A 16 7.81 -6.48 -8.16
C LEU A 16 6.53 -6.69 -8.97
N LEU A 17 6.60 -6.62 -10.31
CA LEU A 17 5.46 -6.89 -11.19
C LEU A 17 4.92 -8.31 -11.01
N ALA A 18 5.80 -9.32 -10.93
CA ALA A 18 5.38 -10.70 -10.70
C ALA A 18 4.68 -10.86 -9.35
N ARG A 19 5.17 -10.20 -8.28
CA ARG A 19 4.51 -10.21 -6.97
C ARG A 19 3.16 -9.50 -6.99
N SER A 20 3.07 -8.35 -7.65
CA SER A 20 1.81 -7.63 -7.82
C SER A 20 0.77 -8.44 -8.60
N ALA A 21 1.20 -9.22 -9.60
CA ALA A 21 0.30 -10.11 -10.34
C ALA A 21 -0.29 -11.23 -9.46
N VAL A 22 0.50 -11.77 -8.52
CA VAL A 22 0.02 -12.77 -7.53
C VAL A 22 -0.96 -12.14 -6.54
N LEU A 23 -0.73 -10.90 -6.11
CA LEU A 23 -1.70 -10.16 -5.27
C LEU A 23 -3.00 -9.92 -6.05
N ALA A 24 -2.89 -9.58 -7.33
CA ALA A 24 -4.03 -9.34 -8.20
C ALA A 24 -4.81 -10.61 -8.53
N SER A 25 -4.31 -11.82 -8.30
CA SER A 25 -5.09 -13.05 -8.53
C SER A 25 -5.91 -13.49 -7.32
N GLN A 26 -5.55 -13.05 -6.12
CA GLN A 26 -6.18 -13.47 -4.87
C GLN A 26 -7.24 -12.45 -4.40
N PRO A 27 -8.52 -12.85 -4.23
CA PRO A 27 -9.60 -11.91 -3.89
C PRO A 27 -9.39 -11.20 -2.55
N ASP A 28 -8.92 -11.93 -1.54
CA ASP A 28 -8.55 -11.39 -0.23
C ASP A 28 -7.49 -10.28 -0.33
N LYS A 29 -6.44 -10.51 -1.13
CA LYS A 29 -5.36 -9.53 -1.34
C LYS A 29 -5.83 -8.30 -2.10
N ARG A 30 -6.80 -8.43 -3.02
CA ARG A 30 -7.45 -7.29 -3.68
C ARG A 30 -8.24 -6.44 -2.69
N GLN A 31 -8.88 -7.05 -1.70
CA GLN A 31 -9.60 -6.32 -0.66
C GLN A 31 -8.63 -5.49 0.18
N HIS A 32 -7.47 -6.03 0.55
CA HIS A 32 -6.42 -5.27 1.22
C HIS A 32 -5.95 -4.05 0.41
N VAL A 33 -5.74 -4.22 -0.90
CA VAL A 33 -5.42 -3.10 -1.81
C VAL A 33 -6.54 -2.05 -1.83
N ALA A 34 -7.79 -2.48 -1.98
CA ALA A 34 -8.94 -1.57 -2.06
C ALA A 34 -9.19 -0.82 -0.74
N CYS A 35 -9.19 -1.52 0.39
CA CYS A 35 -9.39 -0.93 1.72
C CYS A 35 -8.30 0.09 2.05
N SER A 36 -7.03 -0.27 1.86
CA SER A 36 -5.92 0.65 2.12
C SER A 36 -5.92 1.87 1.19
N PHE A 37 -6.30 1.69 -0.08
CA PHE A 37 -6.52 2.81 -1.01
C PHE A 37 -7.59 3.78 -0.50
N VAL A 38 -8.77 3.26 -0.13
CA VAL A 38 -9.90 4.07 0.33
C VAL A 38 -9.59 4.75 1.66
N ILE A 39 -9.00 4.03 2.63
CA ILE A 39 -8.63 4.58 3.94
C ILE A 39 -7.63 5.73 3.78
N TYR A 40 -6.61 5.57 2.92
CA TYR A 40 -5.64 6.63 2.68
C TYR A 40 -6.27 7.88 2.06
N ILE A 41 -7.15 7.72 1.07
CA ILE A 41 -7.88 8.86 0.47
C ILE A 41 -8.74 9.56 1.52
N ALA A 42 -9.53 8.80 2.29
CA ALA A 42 -10.39 9.37 3.34
C ALA A 42 -9.59 10.14 4.38
N LEU A 43 -8.46 9.58 4.85
CA LEU A 43 -7.57 10.27 5.78
C LEU A 43 -6.88 11.49 5.17
N SER A 44 -6.59 11.47 3.87
CA SER A 44 -5.96 12.60 3.16
C SER A 44 -6.88 13.83 3.06
N VAL A 45 -8.20 13.67 3.26
CA VAL A 45 -9.15 14.80 3.33
C VAL A 45 -8.97 15.60 4.63
N ILE A 46 -8.68 14.92 5.75
CA ILE A 46 -8.68 15.53 7.08
C ILE A 46 -7.28 15.69 7.69
N ALA A 47 -6.28 14.95 7.20
CA ALA A 47 -4.93 14.93 7.73
C ALA A 47 -3.89 15.23 6.64
N PRO A 48 -2.67 15.68 7.00
CA PRO A 48 -1.56 15.77 6.05
C PRO A 48 -1.26 14.39 5.44
N VAL A 49 -0.82 14.34 4.18
CA VAL A 49 -0.52 13.07 3.48
C VAL A 49 0.46 12.16 4.23
N THR A 50 1.41 12.73 4.97
CA THR A 50 2.35 11.97 5.80
C THR A 50 1.66 11.29 6.97
N VAL A 51 0.71 11.96 7.61
CA VAL A 51 -0.10 11.42 8.71
C VAL A 51 -1.08 10.37 8.17
N ALA A 52 -1.75 10.66 7.04
CA ALA A 52 -2.63 9.69 6.37
C ALA A 52 -1.87 8.41 6.00
N LEU A 53 -0.66 8.54 5.46
CA LEU A 53 0.21 7.40 5.14
C LEU A 53 0.51 6.55 6.38
N ALA A 54 0.98 7.18 7.45
CA ALA A 54 1.34 6.48 8.69
C ALA A 54 0.14 5.77 9.31
N LEU A 55 -1.02 6.43 9.37
CA LEU A 55 -2.25 5.87 9.92
C LEU A 55 -2.78 4.70 9.09
N THR A 56 -2.81 4.81 7.75
CA THR A 56 -3.29 3.70 6.91
C THR A 56 -2.40 2.46 7.05
N LEU A 57 -1.08 2.63 7.06
CA LEU A 57 -0.16 1.51 7.26
C LEU A 57 -0.26 0.93 8.67
N LEU A 58 -0.47 1.76 9.69
CA LEU A 58 -0.71 1.32 11.06
C LEU A 58 -2.01 0.51 11.17
N VAL A 59 -3.10 0.94 10.53
CA VAL A 59 -4.36 0.18 10.48
C VAL A 59 -4.13 -1.20 9.85
N GLY A 60 -3.40 -1.25 8.73
CA GLY A 60 -3.03 -2.51 8.08
C GLY A 60 -2.19 -3.43 8.99
N LEU A 61 -1.22 -2.87 9.71
CA LEU A 61 -0.40 -3.62 10.67
C LEU A 61 -1.22 -4.12 11.86
N VAL A 62 -2.08 -3.28 12.44
CA VAL A 62 -2.93 -3.63 13.57
C VAL A 62 -3.89 -4.76 13.19
N LYS A 63 -4.46 -4.73 11.97
CA LYS A 63 -5.26 -5.84 11.45
C LYS A 63 -4.46 -7.14 11.43
N GLU A 64 -3.23 -7.14 10.89
CA GLU A 64 -2.41 -8.36 10.84
C GLU A 64 -1.96 -8.84 12.23
N VAL A 65 -1.70 -7.92 13.16
CA VAL A 65 -1.43 -8.26 14.55
C VAL A 65 -2.67 -8.88 15.20
N TRP A 66 -3.86 -8.36 14.92
CA TRP A 66 -5.12 -8.93 15.37
C TRP A 66 -5.33 -10.34 14.81
N ASP A 67 -5.16 -10.52 13.50
CA ASP A 67 -5.32 -11.83 12.85
C ASP A 67 -4.32 -12.86 13.35
N LYS A 68 -3.12 -12.44 13.78
CA LYS A 68 -2.14 -13.32 14.43
C LYS A 68 -2.68 -13.94 15.73
N TYR A 69 -3.42 -13.18 16.53
CA TYR A 69 -3.88 -13.62 17.85
C TYR A 69 -5.31 -14.17 17.86
N PHE A 70 -6.16 -13.69 16.95
CA PHE A 70 -7.60 -13.95 16.97
C PHE A 70 -8.16 -14.40 15.62
N GLY A 71 -7.35 -14.42 14.56
CA GLY A 71 -7.80 -14.69 13.19
C GLY A 71 -7.00 -15.77 12.48
N THR A 72 -6.75 -15.55 11.19
CA THR A 72 -6.16 -16.53 10.26
C THR A 72 -4.63 -16.61 10.30
N GLY A 73 -3.98 -15.80 11.13
CA GLY A 73 -2.53 -15.69 11.24
C GLY A 73 -1.97 -14.39 10.66
N PHE A 74 -0.66 -14.21 10.80
CA PHE A 74 0.04 -13.01 10.31
C PHE A 74 0.54 -13.22 8.87
N CYS A 75 0.15 -12.35 7.92
CA CYS A 75 0.51 -12.48 6.52
C CYS A 75 1.30 -11.26 5.99
N TYR A 76 2.54 -11.51 5.52
CA TYR A 76 3.34 -10.46 4.88
C TYR A 76 2.78 -10.02 3.52
N TYR A 77 2.03 -10.87 2.83
CA TYR A 77 1.40 -10.48 1.57
C TYR A 77 0.23 -9.51 1.78
N ASP A 78 -0.42 -9.53 2.95
CA ASP A 78 -1.45 -8.53 3.31
C ASP A 78 -0.84 -7.17 3.60
N LEU A 79 0.28 -7.14 4.33
CA LEU A 79 1.07 -5.92 4.48
C LEU A 79 1.55 -5.37 3.14
N LEU A 80 2.02 -6.25 2.23
CA LEU A 80 2.44 -5.83 0.90
C LEU A 80 1.26 -5.27 0.09
N SER A 81 0.09 -5.92 0.14
CA SER A 81 -1.14 -5.40 -0.50
C SER A 81 -1.54 -4.04 0.05
N ASN A 82 -1.43 -3.81 1.36
CA ASN A 82 -1.70 -2.50 1.96
C ASN A 82 -0.73 -1.44 1.40
N CYS A 83 0.57 -1.77 1.28
CA CYS A 83 1.55 -0.88 0.68
C CYS A 83 1.24 -0.58 -0.80
N VAL A 84 0.79 -1.56 -1.57
CA VAL A 84 0.38 -1.37 -2.97
C VAL A 84 -0.83 -0.45 -3.07
N GLY A 85 -1.87 -0.69 -2.26
CA GLY A 85 -3.07 0.15 -2.26
C GLY A 85 -2.77 1.60 -1.88
N VAL A 86 -1.97 1.83 -0.83
CA VAL A 86 -1.54 3.18 -0.48
C VAL A 86 -0.67 3.79 -1.57
N GLY A 87 0.29 3.05 -2.12
CA GLY A 87 1.16 3.53 -3.20
C GLY A 87 0.37 4.00 -4.43
N LEU A 88 -0.70 3.29 -4.80
CA LEU A 88 -1.62 3.69 -5.86
C LEU A 88 -2.46 4.92 -5.48
N ALA A 89 -2.75 5.11 -4.19
CA ALA A 89 -3.55 6.22 -3.68
C ALA A 89 -2.74 7.52 -3.45
N VAL A 90 -1.42 7.46 -3.33
CA VAL A 90 -0.54 8.62 -3.03
C VAL A 90 -0.82 9.82 -3.95
N PRO A 91 -0.88 9.68 -5.29
CA PRO A 91 -1.13 10.83 -6.17
C PRO A 91 -2.45 11.54 -5.86
N PHE A 92 -3.51 10.78 -5.55
CA PHE A 92 -4.81 11.32 -5.18
C PHE A 92 -4.76 12.05 -3.83
N GLY A 93 -4.11 11.45 -2.83
CA GLY A 93 -3.93 12.11 -1.54
C GLY A 93 -3.16 13.42 -1.66
N LEU A 94 -2.10 13.47 -2.49
CA LEU A 94 -1.36 14.71 -2.75
C LEU A 94 -2.23 15.78 -3.38
N LEU A 95 -3.05 15.43 -4.38
CA LEU A 95 -3.99 16.36 -5.02
C LEU A 95 -5.03 16.88 -4.01
N ILE A 96 -5.64 16.01 -3.22
CA ILE A 96 -6.63 16.39 -2.19
C ILE A 96 -6.02 17.37 -1.19
N ASN A 97 -4.84 17.04 -0.66
CA ASN A 97 -4.19 17.88 0.35
C ASN A 97 -3.77 19.22 -0.22
N ALA A 98 -3.28 19.26 -1.47
CA ALA A 98 -2.97 20.49 -2.17
C ALA A 98 -4.22 21.37 -2.31
N SER A 99 -5.35 20.81 -2.74
CA SER A 99 -6.60 21.56 -2.96
C SER A 99 -7.26 22.10 -1.68
N ILE A 100 -7.04 21.47 -0.53
CA ILE A 100 -7.64 21.90 0.75
C ILE A 100 -6.74 22.89 1.49
N ARG A 101 -5.41 22.83 1.29
CA ARG A 101 -4.42 23.60 2.07
C ARG A 101 -3.81 24.79 1.33
N THR A 102 -4.17 25.00 0.06
CA THR A 102 -3.95 26.26 -0.67
C THR A 102 -5.02 27.28 -0.32
#